data_AF-A0A0A2URT7-F1
#
_entry.id   AF-A0A0A2URT7-F1
#
_cell.length_a   1.000
_cell.length_b   1.000
_cell.length_c   1.000
_cell.angle_alpha   90.00
_cell.angle_beta   90.00
_cell.angle_gamma   90.00
#
_symmetry.space_group_name_H-M   'P 1'
#
loop_
_entity.id
_entity.type
_entity.pdbx_description
1 polymer ?
#
loop_
_entity_poly.entity_id
_entity_poly.type
_entity_poly.pdbx_seq_one_letter_code
_entity_poly.pdbx_strand_id
1 'polypeptide(L)'
;MPKGWVEKERVRQGSENPFIDNKEISQYGKLVTWSEVKAKTGLTKDEQISVALGTYYVGVYQSSVRQDLLARLQYSIGKDIIYPYEDSLPILLLPPFLAMLQEVGCTKAYYSQLNLKRGTIDLNDYSDEELVSLCEQPATLIGDNGALGLTCHFDSPFSLLFSTHASLEKWINHSSIEGFQCDKKTKLTWDLEALGIK
;
A
#
# COMPACT_ATOMS: atom_id res chain seq x y z
N MET A 1 -8.37 10.92 -2.83
CA MET A 1 -8.57 12.30 -2.34
C MET A 1 -9.98 12.78 -2.63
N PRO A 2 -10.47 13.84 -1.97
CA PRO A 2 -11.77 14.45 -2.28
C PRO A 2 -11.82 14.93 -3.73
N LYS A 3 -13.01 14.97 -4.32
CA LYS A 3 -13.19 15.43 -5.71
C LYS A 3 -12.66 16.86 -5.90
N GLY A 4 -11.83 17.06 -6.93
CA GLY A 4 -11.20 18.33 -7.27
C GLY A 4 -10.03 18.71 -6.36
N TRP A 5 -9.51 17.79 -5.55
CA TRP A 5 -8.38 18.06 -4.66
C TRP A 5 -7.11 18.34 -5.46
N VAL A 6 -6.80 17.52 -6.48
CA VAL A 6 -5.57 17.70 -7.28
C VAL A 6 -5.54 19.06 -7.99
N GLU A 7 -6.69 19.52 -8.50
CA GLU A 7 -6.77 20.82 -9.16
C GLU A 7 -6.54 21.98 -8.20
N LYS A 8 -7.10 21.90 -6.98
CA LYS A 8 -6.83 22.90 -5.94
C LYS A 8 -5.36 22.95 -5.57
N GLU A 9 -4.72 21.79 -5.48
CA GLU A 9 -3.30 21.69 -5.12
C GLU A 9 -2.37 22.19 -6.22
N ARG A 10 -2.70 21.97 -7.50
CA ARG A 10 -1.98 22.58 -8.62
C ARG A 10 -1.90 24.09 -8.49
N VAL A 11 -3.03 24.72 -8.17
CA VAL A 11 -3.12 26.18 -7.97
C VAL A 11 -2.35 26.60 -6.72
N ARG A 12 -2.51 25.89 -5.59
CA ARG A 12 -1.83 26.20 -4.32
C ARG A 12 -0.31 26.12 -4.43
N GLN A 13 0.19 25.08 -5.08
CA GLN A 13 1.62 24.78 -5.18
C GLN A 13 2.30 25.38 -6.43
N GLY A 14 1.51 25.86 -7.40
CA GLY A 14 2.04 26.36 -8.67
C GLY A 14 2.72 25.28 -9.52
N SER A 15 2.26 24.02 -9.42
CA SER A 15 2.85 22.85 -10.09
C SER A 15 1.77 22.07 -10.83
N GLU A 16 2.05 21.63 -12.06
CA GLU A 16 1.17 20.70 -12.81
C GLU A 16 1.06 19.33 -12.13
N ASN A 17 2.09 18.94 -11.38
CA ASN A 17 2.18 17.72 -10.60
C ASN A 17 2.40 18.11 -9.14
N PRO A 18 1.31 18.44 -8.40
CA PRO A 18 1.45 18.80 -6.99
C PRO A 18 2.01 17.61 -6.22
N PHE A 19 2.90 17.91 -5.28
CA PHE A 19 3.37 16.91 -4.33
C PHE A 19 2.20 16.55 -3.40
N ILE A 20 2.07 15.26 -3.10
CA ILE A 20 1.02 14.72 -2.25
C ILE A 20 1.70 14.17 -1.02
N ASP A 21 1.44 14.79 0.13
CA ASP A 21 2.04 14.38 1.40
C ASP A 21 1.20 13.29 2.08
N ASN A 22 1.86 12.35 2.76
CA ASN A 22 1.21 11.36 3.62
C ASN A 22 0.35 12.02 4.70
N LYS A 23 0.70 13.22 5.17
CA LYS A 23 -0.16 13.99 6.08
C LYS A 23 -1.50 14.35 5.44
N GLU A 24 -1.49 14.80 4.19
CA GLU A 24 -2.72 15.15 3.46
C GLU A 24 -3.53 13.90 3.10
N ILE A 25 -2.86 12.81 2.73
CA ILE A 25 -3.51 11.52 2.50
C ILE A 25 -4.18 11.02 3.79
N SER A 26 -3.53 11.11 4.95
CA SER A 26 -4.11 10.72 6.23
C SER A 26 -5.38 11.52 6.57
N GLN A 27 -5.35 12.84 6.32
CA GLN A 27 -6.45 13.74 6.66
C GLN A 27 -7.65 13.67 5.69
N TYR A 28 -7.38 13.54 4.40
CA TYR A 28 -8.40 13.71 3.35
C TYR A 28 -8.59 12.47 2.47
N GLY A 29 -7.65 11.53 2.53
CA GLY A 29 -7.67 10.31 1.75
C GLY A 29 -8.78 9.37 2.20
N LYS A 30 -9.19 8.52 1.25
CA LYS A 30 -10.05 7.37 1.49
C LYS A 30 -9.49 6.23 0.66
N LEU A 31 -9.51 5.03 1.23
CA LEU A 31 -9.15 3.81 0.51
C LEU A 31 -10.08 3.63 -0.68
N VAL A 32 -9.52 3.19 -1.80
CA VAL A 32 -10.23 2.83 -3.03
C VAL A 32 -10.07 1.33 -3.18
N THR A 33 -11.17 0.62 -3.36
CA THR A 33 -11.11 -0.85 -3.41
C THR A 33 -10.61 -1.36 -4.76
N TRP A 34 -10.02 -2.56 -4.80
CA TRP A 34 -9.65 -3.25 -6.02
C TRP A 34 -10.89 -3.46 -6.90
N SER A 35 -12.05 -3.76 -6.30
CA SER A 35 -13.31 -3.86 -7.04
C SER A 35 -13.69 -2.54 -7.72
N GLU A 36 -13.54 -1.40 -7.05
CA GLU A 36 -13.78 -0.08 -7.64
C GLU A 36 -12.79 0.24 -8.77
N VAL A 37 -11.51 -0.11 -8.59
CA VAL A 37 -10.49 0.04 -9.63
C VAL A 37 -10.84 -0.82 -10.85
N LYS A 38 -11.17 -2.10 -10.65
CA LYS A 38 -11.61 -3.02 -11.71
C LYS A 38 -12.83 -2.49 -12.46
N ALA A 39 -13.84 -2.00 -11.73
CA ALA A 39 -15.04 -1.44 -12.33
C ALA A 39 -14.77 -0.22 -13.23
N LYS A 40 -13.83 0.65 -12.85
CA LYS A 40 -13.47 1.85 -13.63
C LYS A 40 -12.60 1.53 -14.85
N THR A 41 -11.64 0.65 -14.68
CA THR A 41 -10.57 0.35 -15.67
C THR A 41 -10.93 -0.81 -16.62
N GLY A 42 -11.96 -1.57 -16.24
CA GLY A 42 -12.33 -2.86 -16.85
C GLY A 42 -11.29 -3.97 -16.60
N LEU A 43 -10.24 -3.73 -15.82
CA LEU A 43 -9.29 -4.79 -15.44
C LEU A 43 -10.08 -5.85 -14.67
N THR A 44 -9.83 -7.13 -14.95
CA THR A 44 -10.65 -8.23 -14.42
C THR A 44 -9.93 -9.03 -13.33
N LYS A 45 -8.63 -8.84 -13.20
CA LYS A 45 -7.73 -9.60 -12.32
C LYS A 45 -6.83 -8.66 -11.53
N ASP A 46 -6.52 -9.02 -10.29
CA ASP A 46 -5.73 -8.19 -9.38
C ASP A 46 -4.27 -8.09 -9.85
N GLU A 47 -3.76 -9.15 -10.47
CA GLU A 47 -2.45 -9.21 -11.13
C GLU A 47 -2.33 -8.16 -12.25
N GLN A 48 -3.43 -7.84 -12.94
CA GLN A 48 -3.40 -6.80 -13.97
C GLN A 48 -3.26 -5.41 -13.37
N ILE A 49 -3.83 -5.17 -12.17
CA ILE A 49 -3.65 -3.91 -11.44
C ILE A 49 -2.20 -3.81 -10.98
N SER A 50 -1.66 -4.90 -10.41
CA SER A 50 -0.25 -4.98 -9.99
C SER A 50 0.71 -4.63 -11.12
N VAL A 51 0.57 -5.31 -12.28
CA VAL A 51 1.44 -5.07 -13.43
C VAL A 51 1.23 -3.68 -14.05
N ALA A 52 0.01 -3.14 -14.03
CA ALA A 52 -0.24 -1.77 -14.48
C ALA A 52 0.48 -0.74 -13.58
N LEU A 53 0.42 -0.91 -12.25
CA LEU A 53 1.14 -0.06 -11.30
C LEU A 53 2.65 -0.23 -11.42
N GLY A 54 3.17 -1.46 -11.52
CA GLY A 54 4.60 -1.68 -11.75
C GLY A 54 5.09 -1.10 -13.09
N THR A 55 4.24 -1.12 -14.13
CA THR A 55 4.54 -0.44 -15.41
C THR A 55 4.57 1.08 -15.24
N TYR A 56 3.72 1.65 -14.39
CA TYR A 56 3.72 3.09 -14.09
C TYR A 56 5.02 3.56 -13.44
N TYR A 57 5.52 2.80 -12.47
CA TYR A 57 6.74 3.15 -11.73
C TYR A 57 8.04 2.74 -12.43
N VAL A 58 7.96 2.12 -13.62
CA VAL A 58 9.13 1.67 -14.41
C VAL A 58 9.91 0.52 -13.74
N GLY A 59 9.43 0.00 -12.59
CA GLY A 59 10.11 -0.98 -11.75
C GLY A 59 10.07 -2.43 -12.27
N VAL A 60 9.18 -2.76 -13.19
CA VAL A 60 9.16 -4.11 -13.77
C VAL A 60 10.04 -4.12 -15.00
N TYR A 61 11.11 -4.92 -14.97
CA TYR A 61 12.03 -5.27 -16.07
C TYR A 61 11.47 -4.89 -17.44
N GLN A 62 12.20 -4.14 -18.29
CA GLN A 62 11.68 -3.61 -19.56
C GLN A 62 10.89 -4.62 -20.43
N SER A 63 11.19 -5.92 -20.32
CA SER A 63 10.49 -7.04 -20.96
C SER A 63 9.06 -7.31 -20.45
N SER A 64 8.70 -6.78 -19.28
CA SER A 64 7.48 -7.04 -18.53
C SER A 64 6.52 -5.85 -18.52
N VAL A 65 6.89 -4.77 -19.21
CA VAL A 65 6.10 -3.55 -19.37
C VAL A 65 4.81 -3.85 -20.13
N ARG A 66 3.66 -3.49 -19.54
CA ARG A 66 2.33 -3.64 -20.15
C ARG A 66 1.64 -2.30 -20.29
N GLN A 67 2.06 -1.54 -21.30
CA GLN A 67 1.49 -0.22 -21.62
C GLN A 67 -0.02 -0.26 -21.88
N ASP A 68 -0.54 -1.37 -22.39
CA ASP A 68 -1.97 -1.55 -22.58
C ASP A 68 -2.73 -1.60 -21.25
N LEU A 69 -2.16 -2.21 -20.20
CA LEU A 69 -2.75 -2.22 -18.86
C LEU A 69 -2.60 -0.87 -18.18
N LEU A 70 -1.43 -0.24 -18.30
CA LEU A 70 -1.18 1.11 -17.77
C LEU A 70 -2.12 2.15 -18.38
N ALA A 71 -2.31 2.11 -19.70
CA ALA A 71 -3.23 3.00 -20.40
C ALA A 71 -4.65 2.90 -19.82
N ARG A 72 -5.16 1.67 -19.64
CA ARG A 72 -6.48 1.43 -19.04
C ARG A 72 -6.57 1.95 -17.61
N LEU A 73 -5.50 1.81 -16.83
CA LEU A 73 -5.42 2.37 -15.49
C LEU A 73 -5.51 3.90 -15.52
N GLN A 74 -4.65 4.57 -16.30
CA GLN A 74 -4.55 6.03 -16.35
C GLN A 74 -5.75 6.73 -17.00
N TYR A 75 -6.33 6.16 -18.06
CA TYR A 75 -7.47 6.78 -18.75
C TYR A 75 -8.77 6.71 -17.94
N SER A 76 -8.92 5.68 -17.13
CA SER A 76 -10.16 5.42 -16.37
C SER A 76 -10.12 5.94 -14.94
N ILE A 77 -8.94 6.07 -14.35
CA ILE A 77 -8.79 6.54 -12.98
C ILE A 77 -8.80 8.07 -12.98
N GLY A 78 -9.70 8.67 -12.19
CA GLY A 78 -9.78 10.11 -12.03
C GLY A 78 -8.54 10.68 -11.34
N LYS A 79 -8.18 11.92 -11.66
CA LYS A 79 -6.99 12.62 -11.13
C LYS A 79 -6.89 12.62 -9.60
N ASP A 80 -8.01 12.56 -8.89
CA ASP A 80 -8.05 12.57 -7.42
C ASP A 80 -7.79 11.20 -6.76
N ILE A 81 -7.53 10.15 -7.54
CA ILE A 81 -7.08 8.85 -7.03
C ILE A 81 -5.56 8.83 -7.10
N ILE A 82 -4.95 8.55 -5.95
CA ILE A 82 -3.50 8.55 -5.78
C ILE A 82 -3.05 7.11 -5.72
N TYR A 83 -2.04 6.77 -6.52
CA TYR A 83 -1.45 5.44 -6.50
C TYR A 83 -0.61 5.24 -5.23
N PRO A 84 -0.57 4.02 -4.69
CA PRO A 84 0.36 3.68 -3.62
C PRO A 84 1.80 3.88 -4.10
N TYR A 85 2.63 4.55 -3.30
CA TYR A 85 4.06 4.70 -3.58
C TYR A 85 4.76 3.34 -3.48
N GLU A 86 5.76 3.11 -4.33
CA GLU A 86 6.73 2.03 -4.11
C GLU A 86 7.53 2.30 -2.84
N ASP A 87 8.11 1.23 -2.25
CA ASP A 87 9.11 1.36 -1.19
C ASP A 87 8.60 2.09 0.06
N SER A 88 7.28 2.11 0.27
CA SER A 88 6.64 2.81 1.38
C SER A 88 5.44 2.01 1.90
N LEU A 89 5.19 2.10 3.20
CA LEU A 89 3.93 1.63 3.76
C LEU A 89 2.84 2.67 3.47
N PRO A 90 1.67 2.27 2.92
CA PRO A 90 0.59 3.21 2.68
C PRO A 90 0.02 3.72 4.01
N ILE A 91 0.02 5.03 4.23
CA ILE A 91 -0.42 5.66 5.49
C ILE A 91 -1.83 5.22 5.92
N LEU A 92 -2.74 5.00 4.96
CA LEU A 92 -4.11 4.56 5.23
C LEU A 92 -4.22 3.09 5.68
N LEU A 93 -3.16 2.30 5.52
CA LEU A 93 -3.11 0.90 5.99
C LEU A 93 -2.52 0.78 7.40
N LEU A 94 -1.81 1.80 7.90
CA LEU A 94 -1.21 1.74 9.24
C LEU A 94 -2.26 1.63 10.35
N PRO A 95 -3.31 2.49 10.43
CA PRO A 95 -4.27 2.38 11.53
C PRO A 95 -4.99 1.02 11.61
N PRO A 96 -5.50 0.45 10.49
CA PRO A 96 -6.06 -0.91 10.52
C PRO A 96 -5.06 -1.97 10.99
N PHE A 97 -3.79 -1.88 10.56
CA PHE A 97 -2.77 -2.82 11.00
C PHE A 97 -2.43 -2.69 12.49
N LEU A 98 -2.33 -1.47 13.03
CA LEU A 98 -2.11 -1.26 14.46
C LEU A 98 -3.29 -1.78 15.30
N ALA A 99 -4.53 -1.64 14.82
CA ALA A 99 -5.70 -2.25 15.45
C ALA A 99 -5.61 -3.78 15.46
N MET A 100 -5.15 -4.40 14.36
CA MET A 100 -4.89 -5.85 14.32
C MET A 100 -3.85 -6.28 15.36
N LEU A 101 -2.78 -5.48 15.56
CA LEU A 101 -1.79 -5.73 16.60
C LEU A 101 -2.41 -5.73 18.01
N GLN A 102 -3.26 -4.74 18.30
CA GLN A 102 -3.97 -4.68 19.59
C GLN A 102 -4.91 -5.88 19.78
N GLU A 103 -5.61 -6.32 18.74
CA GLU A 103 -6.50 -7.49 18.80
C GLU A 103 -5.76 -8.80 19.10
N VAL A 104 -4.49 -8.94 18.67
CA VAL A 104 -3.65 -10.09 19.03
C VAL A 104 -2.92 -9.89 20.36
N GLY A 105 -3.27 -8.86 21.12
CA GLY A 105 -2.77 -8.60 22.46
C GLY A 105 -1.42 -7.87 22.50
N CYS A 106 -0.99 -7.24 21.40
CA CYS A 106 0.18 -6.38 21.44
C CYS A 106 -0.13 -5.08 22.19
N THR A 107 0.87 -4.54 22.86
CA THR A 107 0.83 -3.18 23.42
C THR A 107 1.74 -2.22 22.68
N LYS A 108 2.71 -2.77 21.94
CA LYS A 108 3.72 -2.02 21.20
C LYS A 108 3.96 -2.63 19.83
N ALA A 109 4.41 -1.79 18.90
CA ALA A 109 4.99 -2.22 17.63
C ALA A 109 6.44 -1.74 17.52
N TYR A 110 7.36 -2.64 17.22
CA TYR A 110 8.73 -2.31 16.86
C TYR A 110 8.81 -1.95 15.39
N TYR A 111 9.53 -0.89 15.04
CA TYR A 111 9.79 -0.56 13.64
C TYR A 111 11.28 -0.50 13.31
N SER A 112 11.60 -0.81 12.05
CA SER A 112 12.92 -0.61 11.46
C SER A 112 12.76 -0.05 10.05
N GLN A 113 13.54 0.97 9.72
CA GLN A 113 13.59 1.60 8.41
C GLN A 113 14.92 1.36 7.71
N LEU A 114 14.94 1.50 6.38
CA LEU A 114 16.15 1.30 5.57
C LEU A 114 17.30 2.26 5.96
N ASN A 115 16.99 3.47 6.41
CA ASN A 115 17.95 4.46 6.90
C ASN A 115 18.53 4.13 8.29
N LEU A 116 18.38 2.88 8.75
CA LEU A 116 18.82 2.38 10.06
C LEU A 116 18.08 3.00 11.27
N LYS A 117 17.05 3.81 11.05
CA LYS A 117 16.18 4.28 12.13
C LYS A 117 15.37 3.11 12.66
N ARG A 118 15.34 2.98 13.99
CA ARG A 118 14.59 1.95 14.71
C ARG A 118 13.88 2.59 15.88
N GLY A 119 12.75 2.03 16.27
CA GLY A 119 12.03 2.53 17.43
C GLY A 119 10.84 1.66 17.78
N THR A 120 9.96 2.26 18.57
CA THR A 120 8.76 1.60 19.07
C THR A 120 7.60 2.57 19.01
N ILE A 121 6.43 2.07 18.68
CA ILE A 121 5.14 2.77 18.73
C ILE A 121 4.38 2.16 19.89
N ASP A 122 3.87 2.99 20.80
CA ASP A 122 2.90 2.54 21.80
C ASP A 122 1.52 2.48 21.13
N LEU A 123 0.90 1.30 21.13
CA LEU A 123 -0.39 1.12 20.45
C LEU A 123 -1.54 1.84 21.17
N ASN A 124 -1.34 2.25 22.42
CA ASN A 124 -2.33 3.00 23.18
C ASN A 124 -2.12 4.52 23.09
N ASP A 125 -0.97 4.96 22.59
CA ASP A 125 -0.58 6.37 22.56
C ASP A 125 0.42 6.61 21.42
N TYR A 126 -0.10 6.84 20.21
CA TYR A 126 0.69 7.23 19.05
C TYR A 126 0.10 8.47 18.38
N SER A 127 0.98 9.27 17.78
CA SER A 127 0.63 10.48 17.04
C SER A 127 0.51 10.23 15.54
N ASP A 128 -0.21 11.11 14.84
CA ASP A 128 -0.24 11.12 13.37
C ASP A 128 1.16 11.34 12.78
N GLU A 129 1.98 12.17 13.43
CA GLU A 129 3.36 12.44 13.02
C GLU A 129 4.23 11.18 13.05
N GLU A 130 4.05 10.31 14.06
CA GLU A 130 4.73 9.02 14.12
C GLU A 130 4.35 8.12 12.95
N LEU A 131 3.05 8.07 12.60
CA LEU A 131 2.59 7.29 11.46
C LEU A 131 3.13 7.84 10.13
N VAL A 132 3.09 9.16 9.95
CA VAL A 132 3.63 9.81 8.75
C VAL A 132 5.12 9.49 8.59
N SER A 133 5.92 9.58 9.66
CA SER A 133 7.36 9.29 9.59
C SER A 133 7.68 7.85 9.19
N LEU A 134 6.81 6.89 9.47
CA LEU A 134 6.99 5.50 9.05
C LEU A 134 6.83 5.31 7.54
N CYS A 135 6.03 6.16 6.90
CA CYS A 135 5.72 6.09 5.48
C CYS A 135 6.73 6.86 4.60
N GLU A 136 7.69 7.58 5.19
CA GLU A 136 8.69 8.36 4.45
C GLU A 136 9.80 7.52 3.82
N GLN A 137 9.98 6.29 4.29
CA GLN A 137 11.05 5.37 3.90
C GLN A 137 10.55 3.93 3.95
N PRO A 138 11.22 2.98 3.26
CA PRO A 138 10.95 1.56 3.42
C PRO A 138 11.00 1.17 4.90
N ALA A 139 9.92 0.59 5.39
CA ALA A 139 9.70 0.33 6.80
C ALA A 139 9.13 -1.08 7.02
N THR A 140 9.54 -1.68 8.14
CA THR A 140 8.95 -2.88 8.69
C THR A 140 8.43 -2.59 10.09
N LEU A 141 7.21 -3.02 10.39
CA LEU A 141 6.62 -3.03 11.72
C LEU A 141 6.38 -4.46 12.19
N ILE A 142 6.64 -4.74 13.46
CA ILE A 142 6.40 -6.06 14.08
C ILE A 142 5.79 -5.83 15.46
N GLY A 143 4.71 -6.54 15.79
CA GLY A 143 4.12 -6.53 17.13
C GLY A 143 5.11 -7.01 18.19
N ASP A 144 4.98 -6.51 19.42
CA ASP A 144 5.84 -6.90 20.54
C ASP A 144 5.82 -8.39 20.89
N ASN A 145 4.73 -9.09 20.56
CA ASN A 145 4.60 -10.54 20.69
C ASN A 145 5.11 -11.33 19.46
N GLY A 146 5.53 -10.66 18.38
CA GLY A 146 6.00 -11.25 17.13
C GLY A 146 4.95 -11.99 16.30
N ALA A 147 3.67 -11.91 16.65
CA ALA A 147 2.61 -12.67 16.01
C ALA A 147 2.24 -12.14 14.63
N LEU A 148 2.40 -10.83 14.41
CA LEU A 148 2.10 -10.12 13.17
C LEU A 148 3.24 -9.15 12.81
N GLY A 149 3.49 -8.98 11.51
CA GLY A 149 4.41 -7.99 10.99
C GLY A 149 3.99 -7.48 9.62
N LEU A 150 4.27 -6.22 9.33
CA LEU A 150 3.97 -5.55 8.06
C LEU A 150 5.26 -4.94 7.51
N THR A 151 5.54 -5.14 6.22
CA THR A 151 6.68 -4.52 5.54
C THR A 151 6.31 -4.09 4.13
N CYS A 152 6.99 -3.10 3.59
CA CYS A 152 6.91 -2.79 2.17
C CYS A 152 7.60 -3.89 1.34
N HIS A 153 7.02 -4.27 0.21
CA HIS A 153 7.72 -5.07 -0.79
C HIS A 153 8.59 -4.13 -1.62
N PHE A 154 9.91 -4.37 -1.64
CA PHE A 154 10.84 -3.53 -2.39
C PHE A 154 10.53 -3.53 -3.89
N ASP A 155 10.70 -2.38 -4.53
CA ASP A 155 10.39 -2.16 -5.95
C ASP A 155 8.96 -2.57 -6.31
N SER A 156 8.03 -2.38 -5.36
CA SER A 156 6.64 -2.82 -5.49
C SER A 156 5.68 -1.89 -4.74
N PRO A 157 4.48 -1.63 -5.29
CA PRO A 157 3.46 -0.84 -4.62
C PRO A 157 2.69 -1.63 -3.54
N PHE A 158 3.09 -2.87 -3.24
CA PHE A 158 2.41 -3.75 -2.31
C PHE A 158 3.15 -3.84 -0.97
N SER A 159 2.40 -4.13 0.09
CA SER A 159 2.95 -4.47 1.40
C SER A 159 2.76 -5.95 1.67
N LEU A 160 3.68 -6.55 2.42
CA LEU A 160 3.61 -7.93 2.88
C LEU A 160 3.21 -7.96 4.35
N LEU A 161 2.14 -8.69 4.64
CA LEU A 161 1.65 -8.97 5.99
C LEU A 161 2.03 -10.40 6.37
N PHE A 162 2.83 -10.53 7.42
CA PHE A 162 3.27 -11.80 7.98
C PHE A 162 2.47 -12.13 9.24
N SER A 163 2.21 -13.42 9.44
CA SER A 163 1.52 -13.91 10.62
C SER A 163 2.03 -15.28 11.05
N THR A 164 2.04 -15.49 12.36
CA THR A 164 2.19 -16.83 12.95
C THR A 164 0.87 -17.60 13.00
N HIS A 165 -0.27 -16.92 12.76
CA HIS A 165 -1.58 -17.55 12.69
C HIS A 165 -1.79 -18.22 11.33
N ALA A 166 -2.49 -19.37 11.33
CA ALA A 166 -2.73 -20.15 10.12
C ALA A 166 -3.63 -19.43 9.09
N SER A 167 -4.48 -18.50 9.56
CA SER A 167 -5.34 -17.68 8.71
C SER A 167 -5.46 -16.29 9.29
N LEU A 168 -5.50 -15.31 8.39
CA LEU A 168 -5.75 -13.90 8.70
C LEU A 168 -7.19 -13.46 8.37
N GLU A 169 -8.04 -14.38 7.90
CA GLU A 169 -9.38 -14.06 7.37
C GLU A 169 -10.22 -13.26 8.36
N LYS A 170 -10.16 -13.58 9.66
CA LYS A 170 -10.89 -12.84 10.69
C LYS A 170 -10.54 -11.35 10.64
N TRP A 171 -9.27 -11.00 10.55
CA TRP A 171 -8.84 -9.61 10.55
C TRP A 171 -9.05 -8.94 9.20
N ILE A 172 -8.76 -9.64 8.10
CA ILE A 172 -8.96 -9.13 6.75
C ILE A 172 -10.44 -8.77 6.54
N ASN A 173 -11.36 -9.69 6.88
CA ASN A 173 -12.81 -9.50 6.69
C ASN A 173 -13.43 -8.39 7.54
N HIS A 174 -12.79 -8.02 8.65
CA HIS A 174 -13.23 -6.92 9.52
C HIS A 174 -12.49 -5.60 9.25
N SER A 175 -11.46 -5.63 8.41
CA SER A 175 -10.68 -4.46 8.03
C SER A 175 -11.09 -3.91 6.66
N SER A 176 -10.66 -2.69 6.36
CA SER A 176 -10.71 -2.12 5.01
C SER A 176 -9.52 -2.54 4.13
N ILE A 177 -8.73 -3.55 4.56
CA ILE A 177 -7.53 -4.01 3.86
C ILE A 177 -7.94 -5.06 2.83
N GLU A 178 -7.49 -4.89 1.59
CA GLU A 178 -7.60 -5.89 0.53
C GLU A 178 -6.24 -6.55 0.28
N GLY A 179 -6.28 -7.84 -0.06
CA GLY A 179 -5.09 -8.63 -0.34
C GLY A 179 -5.48 -10.08 -0.62
N PHE A 180 -4.46 -10.92 -0.83
CA PHE A 180 -4.63 -12.36 -1.00
C PHE A 180 -3.62 -13.09 -0.11
N GLN A 181 -3.97 -14.31 0.29
CA GLN A 181 -3.08 -15.14 1.10
C GLN A 181 -2.02 -15.79 0.23
N CYS A 182 -0.75 -15.53 0.55
CA CYS A 182 0.38 -16.20 -0.07
C CYS A 182 0.51 -17.65 0.47
N ASP A 183 0.77 -18.60 -0.42
CA ASP A 183 1.11 -19.97 -0.07
C ASP A 183 2.58 -20.29 -0.42
N LYS A 184 2.99 -21.54 -0.25
CA LYS A 184 4.37 -21.98 -0.54
C LYS A 184 4.75 -21.91 -2.03
N LYS A 185 3.78 -21.72 -2.93
CA LYS A 185 3.96 -21.59 -4.37
C LYS A 185 3.93 -20.13 -4.81
N THR A 186 3.38 -19.22 -4.01
CA THR A 186 3.40 -17.79 -4.29
C THR A 186 4.84 -17.27 -4.31
N LYS A 187 5.27 -16.80 -5.47
CA LYS A 187 6.55 -16.09 -5.65
C LYS A 187 6.33 -14.59 -5.44
N LEU A 188 7.42 -13.85 -5.19
CA LEU A 188 7.36 -12.39 -5.15
C LEU A 188 6.89 -11.77 -6.48
N THR A 189 7.09 -12.48 -7.59
CA THR A 189 6.61 -12.13 -8.95
C THR A 189 5.27 -12.78 -9.30
N TRP A 190 4.37 -12.94 -8.32
CA TRP A 190 3.08 -13.63 -8.45
C TRP A 190 2.24 -13.07 -9.61
N ASP A 191 2.27 -11.76 -9.78
CA ASP A 191 1.54 -11.00 -10.78
C ASP A 191 2.06 -11.24 -12.20
N LEU A 192 3.39 -11.29 -12.38
CA LEU A 192 4.01 -11.61 -13.66
C LEU A 192 3.73 -13.05 -14.07
N GLU A 193 3.86 -14.00 -13.14
CA GLU A 193 3.63 -15.42 -13.39
C GLU A 193 2.18 -15.70 -13.79
N ALA A 194 1.21 -15.09 -13.09
CA ALA A 194 -0.20 -15.22 -13.39
C ALA A 194 -0.60 -14.67 -14.78
N LEU A 195 0.17 -13.71 -15.30
CA LEU A 195 0.00 -13.16 -16.65
C LEU A 195 0.89 -13.85 -17.70
N GLY A 196 1.68 -14.85 -17.30
CA GLY A 196 2.61 -15.56 -18.20
C GLY A 196 3.78 -14.71 -18.69
N ILE A 197 4.12 -13.66 -17.95
CA ILE A 197 5.25 -12.77 -18.24
C ILE A 197 6.51 -13.39 -17.62
N LYS A 198 7.56 -13.54 -18.43
CA LYS A 198 8.82 -14.19 -18.05
C LYS A 198 9.86 -13.17 -17.60
#